data_AF-A0A7Y7CQW2-F1
#
_entry.id   AF-A0A7Y7CQW2-F1
#
_cell.length_a   1.000
_cell.length_b   1.000
_cell.length_c   1.000
_cell.angle_alpha   90.00
_cell.angle_beta   90.00
_cell.angle_gamma   90.00
#
_symmetry.space_group_name_H-M   'P 1'
#
loop_
_entity.id
_entity.type
_entity.pdbx_description
1 polymer ?
#
loop_
_entity_poly.entity_id
_entity_poly.type
_entity_poly.pdbx_seq_one_letter_code
_entity_poly.pdbx_strand_id
1 'polypeptide(L)'
;MKAINNKERQKAYFKFLFLFLATNIIIVCAIYYDFKIPKKENELFKSKIELSKFETDFQRRFFNNMKSINVMLDSLDIPGQNLSYQNSLISAKLVELKKSIPTKDSTFKYDMYSNIINLFVELQTLKSEVVAMSDSKRAIEEYKAALDRCRTDLKQTERDLYIARGAN
;
A
#
# COMPACT_ATOMS: atom_id res chain seq x y z
N MET A 1 -3.20 -44.90 81.48
CA MET A 1 -3.93 -45.92 80.67
C MET A 1 -3.54 -45.75 79.21
N LYS A 2 -2.99 -46.77 78.55
CA LYS A 2 -2.72 -46.75 77.10
C LYS A 2 -4.05 -46.94 76.36
N ALA A 3 -4.38 -46.03 75.45
CA ALA A 3 -5.59 -46.15 74.65
C ALA A 3 -5.54 -47.43 73.80
N ILE A 4 -6.53 -48.31 74.00
CA ILE A 4 -6.63 -49.62 73.34
C ILE A 4 -6.68 -49.49 71.80
N ASN A 5 -7.13 -48.34 71.29
CA ASN A 5 -7.34 -48.12 69.85
C ASN A 5 -6.27 -47.26 69.16
N ASN A 6 -5.00 -47.35 69.60
CA ASN A 6 -3.93 -46.48 69.10
C ASN A 6 -3.63 -46.69 67.60
N LYS A 7 -3.79 -47.92 67.08
CA LYS A 7 -3.54 -48.25 65.67
C LYS A 7 -4.58 -47.66 64.71
N GLU A 8 -5.86 -47.67 65.08
CA GLU A 8 -6.90 -47.05 64.23
C GLU A 8 -6.80 -45.53 64.24
N ARG A 9 -6.43 -44.92 65.38
CA ARG A 9 -6.19 -43.48 65.47
C ARG A 9 -5.04 -43.02 64.55
N GLN A 10 -3.95 -43.78 64.49
CA GLN A 10 -2.85 -43.48 63.58
C GLN A 10 -3.27 -43.61 62.10
N LYS A 11 -4.01 -44.66 61.73
CA LYS A 11 -4.55 -44.78 60.36
C LYS A 11 -5.49 -43.64 59.99
N ALA A 12 -6.39 -43.26 60.88
CA ALA A 12 -7.30 -42.13 60.66
C ALA A 12 -6.53 -40.81 60.52
N TYR A 13 -5.51 -40.58 61.34
CA TYR A 13 -4.63 -39.42 61.26
C TYR A 13 -3.89 -39.35 59.91
N PHE A 14 -3.29 -40.45 59.44
CA PHE A 14 -2.61 -40.46 58.14
C PHE A 14 -3.57 -40.28 56.96
N LYS A 15 -4.79 -40.84 57.02
CA LYS A 15 -5.83 -40.58 56.01
C LYS A 15 -6.21 -39.11 55.97
N PHE A 16 -6.42 -38.48 57.13
CA PHE A 16 -6.70 -37.05 57.23
C PHE A 16 -5.55 -36.19 56.72
N LEU A 17 -4.32 -36.51 57.13
CA LEU A 17 -3.11 -35.81 56.72
C LEU A 17 -2.93 -35.88 55.19
N PHE A 18 -3.12 -37.06 54.60
CA PHE A 18 -3.05 -37.25 53.16
C PHE A 18 -4.12 -36.43 52.42
N LEU A 19 -5.37 -36.48 52.90
CA LEU A 19 -6.47 -35.70 52.31
C LEU A 19 -6.19 -34.19 52.40
N PHE A 20 -5.67 -33.72 53.53
CA PHE A 20 -5.31 -32.32 53.76
C PHE A 20 -4.16 -31.83 52.86
N LEU A 21 -3.14 -32.67 52.66
CA LEU A 21 -2.06 -32.38 51.71
C LEU A 21 -2.57 -32.38 50.28
N ALA A 22 -3.40 -33.36 49.90
CA ALA A 22 -3.97 -33.45 48.57
C ALA A 22 -4.82 -32.20 48.22
N THR A 23 -5.68 -31.76 49.13
CA THR A 23 -6.47 -30.54 48.92
C THR A 23 -5.60 -29.29 48.84
N ASN A 24 -4.58 -29.15 49.69
CA ASN A 24 -3.63 -28.04 49.59
C ASN A 24 -2.89 -28.02 48.25
N ILE A 25 -2.41 -29.17 47.76
CA ILE A 25 -1.73 -29.26 46.47
C ILE A 25 -2.67 -28.83 45.34
N ILE A 26 -3.93 -29.26 45.36
CA ILE A 26 -4.94 -28.86 44.37
C ILE A 26 -5.15 -27.34 44.39
N ILE A 27 -5.29 -26.74 45.58
CA ILE A 27 -5.47 -25.28 45.72
C ILE A 27 -4.25 -24.52 45.19
N VAL A 28 -3.04 -24.93 45.56
CA VAL A 28 -1.80 -24.29 45.08
C VAL A 28 -1.65 -24.44 43.56
N CYS A 29 -1.98 -25.61 43.00
CA CYS A 29 -1.96 -25.82 41.56
C CYS A 29 -2.99 -24.93 40.85
N ALA A 30 -4.22 -24.83 41.37
CA ALA A 30 -5.26 -23.97 40.81
C ALA A 30 -4.82 -22.51 40.79
N ILE A 31 -4.30 -21.99 41.90
CA ILE A 31 -3.76 -20.62 41.98
C ILE A 31 -2.59 -20.44 41.00
N TYR A 32 -1.68 -21.41 40.92
CA TYR A 32 -0.54 -21.33 40.01
C TYR A 32 -0.95 -21.22 38.53
N TYR A 33 -1.91 -22.04 38.11
CA TYR A 33 -2.43 -21.99 36.74
C TYR A 33 -3.17 -20.68 36.46
N ASP A 34 -3.96 -20.20 37.43
CA ASP A 34 -4.72 -18.95 37.33
C ASP A 34 -3.79 -17.73 37.16
N PHE A 35 -2.58 -17.74 37.73
CA PHE A 35 -1.61 -16.64 37.54
C PHE A 35 -0.69 -16.80 36.32
N LYS A 36 -0.39 -18.03 35.88
CA LYS A 36 0.59 -18.27 34.80
C LYS A 36 -0.03 -18.20 33.40
N ILE A 37 -1.28 -18.61 33.24
CA ILE A 37 -2.00 -18.56 31.96
C ILE A 37 -2.19 -17.10 31.49
N PRO A 38 -2.64 -16.15 32.33
CA PRO A 38 -2.85 -14.76 31.91
C PRO A 38 -1.57 -14.05 31.48
N LYS A 39 -0.41 -14.43 32.04
CA LYS A 39 0.88 -13.84 31.64
C LYS A 39 1.26 -14.23 30.22
N LYS A 40 1.16 -15.51 29.87
CA LYS A 40 1.47 -16.00 28.52
C LYS A 40 0.48 -15.48 27.49
N GLU A 41 -0.80 -15.43 27.84
CA GLU A 41 -1.83 -14.84 26.97
C GLU A 41 -1.56 -13.35 26.75
N ASN A 42 -1.24 -12.58 27.80
CA ASN A 42 -0.88 -11.18 27.66
C ASN A 42 0.36 -10.96 26.78
N GLU A 43 1.40 -11.79 26.91
CA GLU A 43 2.58 -11.70 26.03
C GLU A 43 2.21 -11.95 24.56
N LEU A 44 1.37 -12.96 24.30
CA LEU A 44 0.88 -13.26 22.97
C LEU A 44 -0.01 -12.13 22.42
N PHE A 45 -0.91 -11.58 23.23
CA PHE A 45 -1.72 -10.42 22.84
C PHE A 45 -0.87 -9.18 22.56
N LYS A 46 0.15 -8.90 23.37
CA LYS A 46 1.09 -7.80 23.13
C LYS A 46 1.80 -7.98 21.79
N SER A 47 2.31 -9.18 21.50
CA SER A 47 2.98 -9.45 20.21
C SER A 47 2.05 -9.25 19.01
N LYS A 48 0.79 -9.68 19.11
CA LYS A 48 -0.22 -9.46 18.07
C LYS A 48 -0.58 -7.99 17.89
N ILE A 49 -0.66 -7.23 18.99
CA ILE A 49 -0.91 -5.78 18.96
C ILE A 49 0.26 -5.07 18.28
N GLU A 50 1.50 -5.44 18.60
CA GLU A 50 2.68 -4.84 17.97
C GLU A 50 2.74 -5.12 16.46
N LEU A 51 2.47 -6.36 16.04
CA LEU A 51 2.37 -6.71 14.63
C LEU A 51 1.27 -5.91 13.93
N SER A 52 0.08 -5.82 14.54
CA SER A 52 -1.06 -5.06 13.99
C SER A 52 -0.75 -3.56 13.88
N LYS A 53 -0.07 -2.97 14.86
CA LYS A 53 0.39 -1.58 14.81
C LYS A 53 1.40 -1.37 13.68
N PHE A 54 2.37 -2.26 13.54
CA PHE A 54 3.34 -2.21 12.45
C PHE A 54 2.65 -2.28 11.08
N GLU A 55 1.69 -3.19 10.90
CA GLU A 55 0.91 -3.30 9.67
C GLU A 55 0.10 -2.03 9.37
N THR A 56 -0.58 -1.49 10.38
CA THR A 56 -1.37 -0.26 10.26
C THR A 56 -0.50 0.94 9.88
N ASP A 57 0.65 1.07 10.52
CA ASP A 57 1.58 2.16 10.24
C ASP A 57 2.20 2.03 8.84
N PHE A 58 2.52 0.80 8.41
CA PHE A 58 2.94 0.55 7.04
C PHE A 58 1.86 0.93 6.04
N GLN A 59 0.62 0.47 6.25
CA GLN A 59 -0.52 0.80 5.39
C GLN A 59 -0.75 2.30 5.26
N ARG A 60 -0.66 3.04 6.39
CA ARG A 60 -0.79 4.50 6.39
C ARG A 60 0.31 5.17 5.57
N ARG A 61 1.57 4.75 5.74
CA ARG A 61 2.71 5.28 4.96
C ARG A 61 2.57 4.96 3.48
N PHE A 62 2.22 3.73 3.15
CA PHE A 62 1.98 3.28 1.78
C PHE A 62 0.89 4.12 1.11
N PHE A 63 -0.25 4.31 1.78
CA PHE A 63 -1.35 5.14 1.29
C PHE A 63 -0.93 6.59 1.05
N ASN A 64 -0.20 7.21 2.00
CA ASN A 64 0.26 8.58 1.85
C ASN A 64 1.22 8.76 0.66
N ASN A 65 2.13 7.80 0.46
CA ASN A 65 3.02 7.80 -0.69
C ASN A 65 2.25 7.66 -2.01
N MET A 66 1.25 6.79 -2.05
CA MET A 66 0.37 6.62 -3.21
C MET A 66 -0.41 7.89 -3.52
N LYS A 67 -0.95 8.55 -2.50
CA LYS A 67 -1.63 9.84 -2.65
C LYS A 67 -0.69 10.90 -3.22
N SER A 68 0.56 10.96 -2.74
CA SER A 68 1.57 11.87 -3.29
C SER A 68 1.88 11.58 -4.76
N ILE A 69 1.99 10.31 -5.15
CA ILE A 69 2.23 9.91 -6.54
C ILE A 69 1.02 10.27 -7.40
N ASN A 70 -0.20 10.08 -6.90
CA ASN A 70 -1.42 10.47 -7.62
C ASN A 70 -1.46 11.96 -7.93
N VAL A 71 -1.08 12.82 -6.97
CA VAL A 71 -0.97 14.26 -7.21
C VAL A 71 0.08 14.59 -8.27
N MET A 72 1.20 13.86 -8.31
CA MET A 72 2.21 14.02 -9.36
C MET A 72 1.67 13.59 -10.72
N LEU A 73 0.93 12.48 -10.79
CA LEU A 73 0.24 12.04 -12.01
C LEU A 73 -0.77 13.10 -12.47
N ASP A 74 -1.57 13.66 -11.56
CA ASP A 74 -2.51 14.75 -11.85
C ASP A 74 -1.82 15.97 -12.47
N SER A 75 -0.58 16.25 -12.07
CA SER A 75 0.20 17.36 -12.62
C SER A 75 0.76 17.13 -14.03
N LEU A 76 0.73 15.90 -14.57
CA LEU A 76 1.23 15.61 -15.93
C LEU A 76 0.44 16.31 -17.05
N ASP A 77 -0.82 16.67 -16.80
CA ASP A 77 -1.68 17.33 -17.79
C ASP A 77 -1.41 18.84 -17.92
N ILE A 78 -0.51 19.39 -17.09
CA ILE A 78 -0.24 20.82 -17.06
C ILE A 78 0.69 21.19 -18.24
N PRO A 79 0.25 22.02 -19.18
CA PRO A 79 1.05 22.40 -20.34
C PRO A 79 2.29 23.21 -19.92
N GLY A 80 3.42 22.95 -20.58
CA GLY A 80 4.70 23.64 -20.35
C GLY A 80 5.63 22.97 -19.34
N GLN A 81 5.25 21.84 -18.74
CA GLN A 81 6.15 21.04 -17.91
C GLN A 81 7.00 20.08 -18.74
N ASN A 82 8.21 19.76 -18.25
CA ASN A 82 9.03 18.71 -18.85
C ASN A 82 8.46 17.33 -18.46
N LEU A 83 7.66 16.77 -19.37
CA LEU A 83 6.99 15.48 -19.18
C LEU A 83 7.98 14.33 -18.93
N SER A 84 9.16 14.35 -19.57
CA SER A 84 10.21 13.33 -19.36
C SER A 84 10.79 13.40 -17.94
N TYR A 85 11.03 14.60 -17.44
CA TYR A 85 11.51 14.80 -16.07
C TYR A 85 10.47 14.36 -15.03
N GLN A 86 9.20 14.77 -15.20
CA GLN A 86 8.13 14.38 -14.28
C GLN A 86 7.91 12.87 -14.28
N ASN A 87 7.93 12.23 -15.45
CA ASN A 87 7.86 10.79 -15.53
C ASN A 87 8.99 10.09 -14.81
N SER A 88 10.22 10.59 -14.94
CA SER A 88 11.37 10.02 -14.24
C SER A 88 11.23 10.10 -12.71
N LEU A 89 10.72 11.24 -12.20
CA LEU A 89 10.46 11.41 -10.78
C LEU A 89 9.37 10.46 -10.26
N ILE A 90 8.27 10.32 -11.00
CA ILE A 90 7.16 9.42 -10.64
C ILE A 90 7.64 7.97 -10.63
N SER A 91 8.40 7.54 -11.64
CA SER A 91 8.95 6.19 -11.70
C SER A 91 9.93 5.92 -10.56
N ALA A 92 10.78 6.88 -10.20
CA ALA A 92 11.67 6.74 -9.04
C ALA A 92 10.88 6.53 -7.73
N LYS A 93 9.81 7.30 -7.51
CA LYS A 93 8.92 7.16 -6.35
C LYS A 93 8.20 5.81 -6.33
N LEU A 94 7.74 5.31 -7.47
CA LEU A 94 7.09 4.00 -7.57
C LEU A 94 8.07 2.85 -7.26
N VAL A 95 9.32 2.95 -7.72
CA VAL A 95 10.38 1.98 -7.40
C VAL A 95 10.71 2.00 -5.91
N GLU A 96 10.81 3.19 -5.30
CA GLU A 96 11.03 3.33 -3.85
C GLU A 96 9.87 2.70 -3.05
N LEU A 97 8.63 2.98 -3.46
CA LEU A 97 7.43 2.40 -2.84
C LEU A 97 7.44 0.87 -2.93
N LYS A 98 7.82 0.31 -4.09
CA LYS A 98 7.92 -1.13 -4.29
C LYS A 98 8.96 -1.78 -3.39
N LYS A 99 10.11 -1.12 -3.20
CA LYS A 99 11.16 -1.59 -2.28
C LYS A 99 10.72 -1.57 -0.81
N SER A 100 9.77 -0.71 -0.46
CA SER A 100 9.27 -0.59 0.91
C SER A 100 8.33 -1.73 1.33
N ILE A 101 7.80 -2.52 0.38
CA ILE A 101 6.84 -3.59 0.67
C ILE A 101 7.54 -4.70 1.48
N PRO A 102 7.03 -5.07 2.67
CA PRO A 102 7.57 -6.18 3.45
C PRO A 102 7.45 -7.49 2.69
N THR A 103 8.55 -8.22 2.53
CA THR A 103 8.59 -9.53 1.88
C THR A 103 8.29 -10.70 2.83
N LYS A 104 8.10 -10.42 4.12
CA LYS A 104 8.23 -11.43 5.17
C LYS A 104 7.01 -12.30 5.44
N ASP A 105 5.77 -11.87 5.19
CA ASP A 105 4.64 -12.50 5.93
C ASP A 105 3.39 -12.91 5.15
N SER A 106 3.24 -12.64 3.86
CA SER A 106 2.15 -13.23 3.07
C SER A 106 2.34 -12.93 1.59
N THR A 107 2.42 -13.97 0.76
CA THR A 107 2.40 -13.85 -0.71
C THR A 107 1.22 -12.97 -1.15
N PHE A 108 0.05 -13.14 -0.53
CA PHE A 108 -1.14 -12.35 -0.85
C PHE A 108 -0.99 -10.84 -0.59
N LYS A 109 -0.48 -10.42 0.59
CA LYS A 109 -0.31 -8.99 0.90
C LYS A 109 0.73 -8.35 -0.02
N TYR A 110 1.84 -9.06 -0.26
CA TYR A 110 2.87 -8.61 -1.18
C TYR A 110 2.34 -8.42 -2.61
N ASP A 111 1.59 -9.40 -3.11
CA ASP A 111 0.99 -9.37 -4.44
C ASP A 111 -0.04 -8.23 -4.54
N MET A 112 -0.85 -8.03 -3.50
CA MET A 112 -1.82 -6.93 -3.45
C MET A 112 -1.12 -5.57 -3.59
N TYR A 113 -0.10 -5.27 -2.78
CA TYR A 113 0.63 -4.01 -2.88
C TYR A 113 1.36 -3.87 -4.22
N SER A 114 1.95 -4.96 -4.73
CA SER A 114 2.63 -4.97 -6.01
C SER A 114 1.68 -4.69 -7.17
N ASN A 115 0.48 -5.27 -7.15
CA ASN A 115 -0.55 -5.02 -8.16
C ASN A 115 -1.03 -3.57 -8.13
N ILE A 116 -1.20 -2.97 -6.95
CA ILE A 116 -1.53 -1.55 -6.82
C ILE A 116 -0.42 -0.68 -7.45
N ILE A 117 0.85 -0.98 -7.18
CA ILE A 117 1.96 -0.23 -7.78
C ILE A 117 1.97 -0.39 -9.31
N ASN A 118 1.72 -1.60 -9.82
CA ASN A 118 1.66 -1.85 -11.26
C ASN A 118 0.53 -1.04 -11.91
N LEU A 119 -0.64 -0.93 -11.27
CA LEU A 119 -1.72 -0.06 -11.76
C LEU A 119 -1.30 1.41 -11.86
N PHE A 120 -0.50 1.90 -10.91
CA PHE A 120 0.03 3.27 -11.00
C PHE A 120 1.07 3.45 -12.12
N VAL A 121 1.85 2.42 -12.43
CA VAL A 121 2.77 2.42 -13.58
C VAL A 121 1.97 2.43 -14.90
N GLU A 122 0.91 1.64 -14.98
CA GLU A 122 0.01 1.64 -16.14
C GLU A 122 -0.67 3.00 -16.30
N LEU A 123 -1.18 3.59 -15.22
CA LEU A 123 -1.76 4.94 -15.23
C LEU A 123 -0.75 5.99 -15.68
N GLN A 124 0.49 5.93 -15.21
CA GLN A 124 1.57 6.83 -15.65
C GLN A 124 1.76 6.77 -17.17
N THR A 125 1.80 5.54 -17.70
CA THR A 125 2.03 5.28 -19.13
C THR A 125 0.87 5.82 -19.95
N LEU A 126 -0.36 5.43 -19.61
CA LEU A 126 -1.59 5.88 -20.29
C LEU A 126 -1.71 7.41 -20.28
N LYS A 127 -1.41 8.05 -19.14
CA LYS A 127 -1.50 9.49 -19.03
C LYS A 127 -0.48 10.22 -19.89
N SER A 128 0.75 9.70 -19.95
CA SER A 128 1.79 10.22 -20.82
C SER A 128 1.40 10.12 -22.31
N GLU A 129 0.79 9.01 -22.70
CA GLU A 129 0.28 8.81 -24.07
C GLU A 129 -0.84 9.79 -24.41
N VAL A 130 -1.78 10.03 -23.47
CA VAL A 130 -2.87 11.00 -23.65
C VAL A 130 -2.34 12.41 -23.88
N VAL A 131 -1.34 12.84 -23.09
CA VAL A 131 -0.72 14.16 -23.28
C VAL A 131 -0.04 14.25 -24.64
N ALA A 132 0.74 13.24 -25.04
CA ALA A 132 1.41 13.20 -26.34
C ALA A 132 0.41 13.22 -27.52
N MET A 133 -0.73 12.53 -27.40
CA MET A 133 -1.80 12.57 -28.38
C MET A 133 -2.48 13.94 -28.47
N SER A 134 -2.68 14.61 -27.32
CA SER A 134 -3.25 15.96 -27.27
C SER A 134 -2.35 16.98 -28.00
N ASP A 135 -1.04 16.93 -27.74
CA ASP A 135 -0.06 17.78 -28.43
C ASP A 135 -0.04 17.52 -29.94
N SER A 136 -0.08 16.25 -30.34
CA SER A 136 -0.13 15.84 -31.75
C SER A 136 -1.40 16.35 -32.44
N LYS A 137 -2.55 16.30 -31.76
CA LYS A 137 -3.81 16.83 -32.27
C LYS A 137 -3.73 18.34 -32.49
N ARG A 138 -3.15 19.08 -31.54
CA ARG A 138 -2.96 20.53 -31.67
C ARG A 138 -2.08 20.88 -32.88
N ALA A 139 -0.96 20.17 -33.06
CA ALA A 139 -0.08 20.36 -34.22
C ALA A 139 -0.82 20.09 -35.55
N ILE A 140 -1.67 19.06 -35.62
CA ILE A 140 -2.48 18.78 -36.81
C ILE A 140 -3.46 19.93 -37.11
N GLU A 141 -4.11 20.50 -36.10
CA GLU A 141 -5.00 21.65 -36.27
C GLU A 141 -4.24 22.89 -36.76
N GLU A 142 -3.05 23.16 -36.20
CA GLU A 142 -2.17 24.24 -36.65
C GLU A 142 -1.73 24.04 -38.11
N TYR A 143 -1.32 22.83 -38.50
CA TYR A 143 -0.94 22.52 -39.88
C TYR A 143 -2.10 22.63 -40.86
N LYS A 144 -3.31 22.20 -40.47
CA LYS A 144 -4.51 22.38 -41.31
C LYS A 144 -4.79 23.86 -41.57
N ALA A 145 -4.73 24.69 -40.52
CA ALA A 145 -4.92 26.13 -40.65
C ALA A 145 -3.85 26.78 -41.54
N ALA A 146 -2.59 26.38 -41.42
CA ALA A 146 -1.50 26.87 -42.26
C ALA A 146 -1.68 26.45 -43.74
N LEU A 147 -2.12 25.21 -43.98
CA LEU A 147 -2.38 24.69 -45.32
C LEU A 147 -3.52 25.46 -46.00
N ASP A 148 -4.62 25.72 -45.27
CA ASP A 148 -5.74 26.49 -45.80
C ASP A 148 -5.38 27.95 -46.10
N ARG A 149 -4.53 28.57 -45.28
CA ARG A 149 -3.94 29.89 -45.59
C ARG A 149 -3.10 29.85 -46.86
N CYS A 150 -2.16 28.91 -46.95
CA CYS A 150 -1.30 28.76 -48.12
C CYS A 150 -2.11 28.52 -49.40
N ARG A 151 -3.18 27.71 -49.34
CA ARG A 151 -4.11 27.51 -50.46
C ARG A 151 -4.83 28.81 -50.86
N THR A 152 -5.21 29.63 -49.89
CA THR A 152 -5.88 30.90 -50.13
C THR A 152 -4.91 31.90 -50.77
N ASP A 153 -3.69 31.99 -50.26
CA ASP A 153 -2.63 32.86 -50.77
C ASP A 153 -2.21 32.44 -52.19
N LEU A 154 -2.12 31.14 -52.46
CA LEU A 154 -1.82 30.62 -53.78
C LEU A 154 -2.92 30.98 -54.79
N LYS A 155 -4.19 30.79 -54.43
CA LYS A 155 -5.32 31.23 -55.25
C LYS A 155 -5.31 32.74 -55.50
N GLN A 156 -4.92 33.53 -54.50
CA GLN A 156 -4.81 34.96 -54.64
C GLN A 156 -3.69 35.33 -55.62
N THR A 157 -2.51 34.74 -55.44
CA THR A 157 -1.35 34.95 -56.31
C THR A 157 -1.62 34.54 -57.76
N GLU A 158 -2.32 33.41 -57.97
CA GLU A 158 -2.74 32.97 -59.31
C GLU A 158 -3.68 33.97 -59.97
N ARG A 159 -4.65 34.52 -59.22
CA ARG A 159 -5.54 35.59 -59.73
C ARG A 159 -4.74 36.84 -60.11
N ASP A 160 -3.81 37.26 -59.26
CA ASP A 160 -2.99 38.45 -59.49
C ASP A 160 -2.08 38.26 -60.71
N LEU A 161 -1.50 37.07 -60.89
CA LEU A 161 -0.72 36.70 -62.09
C LEU A 161 -1.57 36.70 -63.37
N TYR A 162 -2.79 36.21 -63.30
CA TYR A 162 -3.71 36.21 -64.44
C TYR A 162 -4.03 37.65 -64.88
N ILE A 163 -4.32 38.54 -63.93
CA ILE A 163 -4.54 39.97 -64.19
C ILE A 163 -3.29 40.60 -64.81
N ALA A 164 -2.11 40.36 -64.25
CA ALA A 164 -0.85 40.90 -64.76
C ALA A 164 -0.50 40.40 -66.18
N ARG A 165 -0.88 39.16 -66.53
CA ARG A 165 -0.68 38.61 -67.88
C ARG A 165 -1.70 39.10 -68.90
N GLY A 166 -2.91 39.45 -68.48
CA GLY A 166 -3.94 40.02 -69.36
C GLY A 166 -3.84 41.54 -69.59
N ALA A 167 -2.93 42.21 -68.89
CA ALA A 167 -2.72 43.67 -68.97
C ALA A 167 -1.54 44.09 -69.87
N ASN A 168 -0.86 43.14 -70.52
CA ASN A 168 0.09 43.35 -71.63
C ASN A 168 -0.52 42.82 -72.93
#